data_AF-A0A6A6R8K1-F1
#
_entry.id   AF-A0A6A6R8K1-F1
#
_cell.length_a   1.000
_cell.length_b   1.000
_cell.length_c   1.000
_cell.angle_alpha   90.00
_cell.angle_beta   90.00
_cell.angle_gamma   90.00
#
_symmetry.space_group_name_H-M   'P 1'
#
loop_
_entity.id
_entity.type
_entity.pdbx_description
1 polymer ?
#
loop_
_entity_poly.entity_id
_entity_poly.type
_entity_poly.pdbx_seq_one_letter_code
_entity_poly.pdbx_strand_id
1 'polypeptide(L)'
;MVQTTSVKSMQVGIKHKLMGVDADLRFAGIYPARNSQACEKGWFCPYLFASARTPSIPRCNDFSIAQFFGPFVGADYAMAHKLVSESAHVLSLCDPDPSHDLRTNRLVLLFTGISPYRANMWSTSRRPGCGTIIFHILDGCPAIVLPVTARAPIVAWSPWTLSQMRMGQYAPGGGYSADVHHEQVCEWLDSIVSMEHLRPEVREKYVEVLGRSVSLVINGALALDRVDKTVLGKLDPERAGIVAFRY
;
A
#
# COMPACT_ATOMS: atom_id res chain seq x y z
N MET A 1 3.37 -17.43 14.56
CA MET A 1 3.50 -16.00 14.22
C MET A 1 4.33 -15.92 12.96
N VAL A 2 3.84 -15.28 11.89
CA VAL A 2 4.62 -15.15 10.65
C VAL A 2 5.77 -14.17 10.93
N GLN A 3 7.01 -14.57 10.68
CA GLN A 3 8.20 -13.76 10.90
C GLN A 3 8.89 -13.54 9.56
N THR A 4 9.36 -12.32 9.32
CA THR A 4 10.12 -12.04 8.10
C THR A 4 11.51 -12.65 8.20
N THR A 5 11.85 -13.52 7.25
CA THR A 5 13.16 -14.17 7.14
C THR A 5 13.88 -13.80 5.85
N SER A 6 13.14 -13.34 4.85
CA SER A 6 13.67 -12.99 3.54
C SER A 6 12.91 -11.80 2.93
N VAL A 7 13.62 -11.03 2.10
CA VAL A 7 13.04 -9.92 1.35
C VAL A 7 13.32 -10.12 -0.13
N LYS A 8 12.25 -10.17 -0.93
CA LYS A 8 12.36 -10.17 -2.37
C LYS A 8 12.31 -8.74 -2.90
N SER A 9 13.38 -8.33 -3.58
CA SER A 9 13.50 -6.99 -4.15
C SER A 9 13.27 -7.04 -5.65
N MET A 10 12.30 -6.26 -6.15
CA MET A 10 11.94 -6.21 -7.56
C MET A 10 12.16 -4.81 -8.10
N GLN A 11 13.04 -4.68 -9.10
CA GLN A 11 13.17 -3.43 -9.85
C GLN A 11 12.05 -3.35 -10.88
N VAL A 12 11.17 -2.35 -10.75
CA VAL A 12 10.01 -2.17 -11.63
C VAL A 12 10.19 -0.94 -12.51
N GLY A 13 10.02 -1.13 -13.82
CA GLY A 13 9.94 -0.07 -14.81
C GLY A 13 8.49 0.31 -15.12
N ILE A 14 8.10 1.54 -14.80
CA ILE A 14 6.75 2.07 -15.01
C ILE A 14 6.72 2.87 -16.30
N LYS A 15 6.39 2.23 -17.43
CA LYS A 15 6.28 2.94 -18.72
C LYS A 15 5.02 3.83 -18.73
N HIS A 16 5.18 5.09 -19.12
CA HIS A 16 4.06 6.02 -19.25
C HIS A 16 4.33 7.04 -20.37
N LYS A 17 3.26 7.60 -20.92
CA LYS A 17 3.32 8.76 -21.85
C LYS A 17 2.92 10.08 -21.18
N LEU A 18 2.70 10.06 -19.87
CA LEU A 18 2.29 11.21 -19.09
C LEU A 18 3.40 12.25 -19.00
N MET A 19 3.01 13.52 -19.06
CA MET A 19 3.90 14.69 -19.00
C MET A 19 3.49 15.59 -17.83
N GLY A 20 3.78 15.15 -16.60
CA GLY A 20 3.53 15.95 -15.40
C GLY A 20 2.04 16.26 -15.17
N VAL A 21 1.20 15.24 -15.32
CA VAL A 21 -0.25 15.37 -15.15
C VAL A 21 -0.59 15.27 -13.67
N ASP A 22 -1.56 16.05 -13.21
CA ASP A 22 -2.03 15.96 -11.83
C ASP A 22 -2.70 14.62 -11.55
N ALA A 23 -2.41 14.08 -10.37
CA ALA A 23 -3.07 12.89 -9.85
C ALA A 23 -4.44 13.26 -9.27
N ASP A 24 -5.51 12.55 -9.65
CA ASP A 24 -6.80 12.57 -8.96
C ASP A 24 -6.64 11.84 -7.62
N LEU A 25 -6.23 12.61 -6.62
CA LEU A 25 -6.12 12.17 -5.23
C LEU A 25 -7.36 12.52 -4.44
N ARG A 26 -7.85 11.53 -3.71
CA ARG A 26 -8.94 11.67 -2.74
C ARG A 26 -8.50 11.05 -1.43
N PHE A 27 -9.07 11.52 -0.33
CA PHE A 27 -8.65 11.12 1.00
C PHE A 27 -9.84 10.52 1.75
N ALA A 28 -9.66 9.36 2.37
CA ALA A 28 -10.61 8.81 3.33
C ALA A 28 -10.20 9.22 4.76
N GLY A 29 -11.17 9.26 5.67
CA GLY A 29 -10.95 9.57 7.09
C GLY A 29 -10.17 10.88 7.30
N ILE A 30 -10.68 11.99 6.75
CA ILE A 30 -10.01 13.30 6.79
C ILE A 30 -10.17 13.92 8.18
N TYR A 31 -9.07 14.38 8.77
CA TYR A 31 -9.07 15.10 10.05
C TYR A 31 -8.05 16.25 10.04
N PRO A 32 -8.16 17.24 10.95
CA PRO A 32 -7.22 18.35 11.01
C PRO A 32 -5.78 17.88 11.21
N ALA A 33 -4.84 18.48 10.48
CA ALA A 33 -3.44 18.12 10.53
C ALA A 33 -2.85 18.37 11.92
N ARG A 34 -2.13 17.39 12.46
CA ARG A 34 -1.37 17.59 13.72
C ARG A 34 -0.25 18.61 13.54
N ASN A 35 0.34 18.65 12.35
CA ASN A 35 1.37 19.62 11.98
C ASN A 35 1.14 20.10 10.54
N SER A 36 0.53 21.27 10.38
CA SER A 36 0.27 21.88 9.07
C SER A 36 1.52 22.44 8.38
N GLN A 37 2.64 22.56 9.11
CA GLN A 37 3.92 23.00 8.56
C GLN A 37 4.80 21.83 8.10
N ALA A 38 4.41 20.58 8.38
CA ALA A 38 5.13 19.41 7.91
C ALA A 38 5.10 19.35 6.37
N CYS A 39 6.28 19.31 5.75
CA CYS A 39 6.43 19.21 4.30
C CYS A 39 6.25 17.79 3.76
N GLU A 40 6.32 16.78 4.63
CA GLU A 40 6.31 15.36 4.24
C GLU A 40 4.96 14.71 4.53
N LYS A 41 3.99 14.90 3.63
CA LYS A 41 2.74 14.15 3.66
C LYS A 41 2.67 13.20 2.47
N GLY A 42 2.36 11.93 2.73
CA GLY A 42 2.11 10.92 1.70
C GLY A 42 3.38 10.25 1.17
N TRP A 43 3.85 9.21 1.85
CA TRP A 43 5.04 8.46 1.44
C TRP A 43 4.86 7.68 0.14
N PHE A 44 3.65 7.57 -0.41
CA PHE A 44 3.37 6.98 -1.72
C PHE A 44 3.60 7.91 -2.91
N CYS A 45 3.84 9.19 -2.62
CA CYS A 45 4.27 10.18 -3.59
C CYS A 45 5.44 9.73 -4.48
N PRO A 46 6.44 8.93 -4.04
CA PRO A 46 7.49 8.42 -4.91
C PRO A 46 6.98 7.51 -6.04
N TYR A 47 5.93 6.73 -5.82
CA TYR A 47 5.33 5.92 -6.90
C TYR A 47 4.65 6.82 -7.95
N LEU A 48 3.85 7.79 -7.50
CA LEU A 48 3.20 8.75 -8.40
C LEU A 48 4.24 9.62 -9.12
N PHE A 49 5.26 10.09 -8.39
CA PHE A 49 6.39 10.83 -8.95
C PHE A 49 7.13 10.04 -10.02
N ALA A 50 7.48 8.78 -9.75
CA ALA A 50 8.15 7.92 -10.71
C ALA A 50 7.29 7.71 -11.97
N SER A 51 5.98 7.65 -11.81
CA SER A 51 5.02 7.50 -12.90
C SER A 51 4.54 8.81 -13.55
N ALA A 52 5.23 9.92 -13.28
CA ALA A 52 4.95 11.28 -13.78
C ALA A 52 3.53 11.80 -13.50
N ARG A 53 2.99 11.41 -12.35
CA ARG A 53 1.73 11.87 -11.79
C ARG A 53 2.02 12.76 -10.60
N THR A 54 1.60 14.02 -10.66
CA THR A 54 1.89 15.01 -9.63
C THR A 54 0.87 14.89 -8.50
N PRO A 55 1.27 14.48 -7.28
CA PRO A 55 0.36 14.44 -6.14
C PRO A 55 0.14 15.85 -5.57
N SER A 56 -1.12 16.18 -5.24
CA SER A 56 -1.47 17.37 -4.47
C SER A 56 -2.13 16.96 -3.16
N ILE A 57 -1.45 17.22 -2.04
CA ILE A 57 -1.92 16.82 -0.71
C ILE A 57 -2.11 18.08 0.16
N PRO A 58 -3.33 18.34 0.66
CA PRO A 58 -3.60 19.49 1.52
C PRO A 58 -2.78 19.45 2.82
N ARG A 59 -2.12 20.56 3.16
CA ARG A 59 -1.33 20.66 4.39
C ARG A 59 -2.19 20.76 5.66
N CYS A 60 -3.38 21.33 5.54
CA CYS A 60 -4.29 21.54 6.67
C CYS A 60 -4.94 20.26 7.20
N ASN A 61 -4.91 19.18 6.42
CA ASN A 61 -5.57 17.93 6.75
C ASN A 61 -4.59 16.76 6.79
N ASP A 62 -4.84 15.83 7.70
CA ASP A 62 -4.34 14.46 7.67
C ASP A 62 -5.51 13.53 7.26
N PHE A 63 -5.21 12.27 6.98
CA PHE A 63 -6.18 11.34 6.41
C PHE A 63 -5.86 9.90 6.83
N SER A 64 -6.84 9.01 6.78
CA SER A 64 -6.64 7.58 7.07
C SER A 64 -6.04 6.82 5.89
N ILE A 65 -6.50 7.11 4.67
CA ILE A 65 -6.02 6.50 3.43
C ILE A 65 -6.01 7.55 2.32
N ALA A 66 -4.89 7.64 1.59
CA ALA A 66 -4.84 8.37 0.33
C ALA A 66 -5.20 7.44 -0.84
N GLN A 67 -6.07 7.91 -1.71
CA GLN A 67 -6.68 7.14 -2.78
C GLN A 67 -6.41 7.82 -4.12
N PHE A 68 -5.94 7.05 -5.10
CA PHE A 68 -5.61 7.53 -6.43
C PHE A 68 -6.57 6.96 -7.47
N PHE A 69 -7.25 7.84 -8.22
CA PHE A 69 -8.28 7.46 -9.20
C PHE A 69 -7.87 7.68 -10.65
N GLY A 70 -6.78 8.40 -10.92
CA GLY A 70 -6.29 8.59 -12.28
C GLY A 70 -5.24 9.69 -12.39
N PRO A 71 -4.50 9.76 -13.51
CA PRO A 71 -4.65 8.94 -14.72
C PRO A 71 -4.12 7.50 -14.55
N PHE A 72 -4.89 6.52 -15.04
CA PHE A 72 -4.50 5.12 -15.05
C PHE A 72 -3.35 4.87 -16.04
N VAL A 73 -2.36 4.08 -15.63
CA VAL A 73 -1.36 3.51 -16.55
C VAL A 73 -1.42 1.99 -16.47
N GLY A 74 -1.20 1.29 -17.58
CA GLY A 74 -1.26 -0.18 -17.60
C GLY A 74 -0.27 -0.86 -16.63
N ALA A 75 0.77 -0.13 -16.22
CA ALA A 75 1.69 -0.58 -15.18
C ALA A 75 1.06 -0.70 -13.78
N ASP A 76 0.01 0.07 -13.46
CA ASP A 76 -0.68 -0.03 -12.15
C ASP A 76 -1.32 -1.43 -11.99
N TYR A 77 -1.96 -1.89 -13.06
CA TYR A 77 -2.59 -3.21 -13.15
C TYR A 77 -1.56 -4.35 -13.12
N ALA A 78 -0.52 -4.23 -13.97
CA ALA A 78 0.56 -5.22 -14.02
C ALA A 78 1.34 -5.31 -12.69
N MET A 79 1.45 -4.19 -11.96
CA MET A 79 2.06 -4.16 -10.64
C MET A 79 1.26 -5.01 -9.66
N ALA A 80 -0.06 -4.86 -9.61
CA ALA A 80 -0.92 -5.63 -8.71
C ALA A 80 -0.72 -7.15 -8.90
N HIS A 81 -0.73 -7.61 -10.15
CA HIS A 81 -0.51 -9.02 -10.49
C HIS A 81 0.86 -9.49 -10.01
N LYS A 82 1.88 -8.67 -10.26
CA LYS A 82 3.25 -9.01 -9.90
C LYS A 82 3.41 -9.10 -8.38
N LEU A 83 2.84 -8.15 -7.64
CA LEU A 83 2.83 -8.15 -6.18
C LEU A 83 2.16 -9.43 -5.64
N VAL A 84 0.96 -9.77 -6.13
CA VAL A 84 0.27 -11.01 -5.73
C VAL A 84 1.11 -12.26 -6.03
N SER A 85 1.70 -12.35 -7.23
CA SER A 85 2.50 -13.51 -7.64
C SER A 85 3.80 -13.69 -6.85
N GLU A 86 4.32 -12.61 -6.27
CA GLU A 86 5.62 -12.59 -5.61
C GLU A 86 5.50 -12.57 -4.07
N SER A 87 4.28 -12.35 -3.55
CA SER A 87 3.94 -12.52 -2.15
C SER A 87 4.02 -13.99 -1.73
N ALA A 88 4.75 -14.26 -0.66
CA ALA A 88 4.89 -15.61 -0.11
C ALA A 88 3.56 -16.16 0.45
N HIS A 89 2.72 -15.28 0.99
CA HIS A 89 1.44 -15.62 1.60
C HIS A 89 0.36 -14.67 1.09
N VAL A 90 -0.73 -15.22 0.55
CA VAL A 90 -1.87 -14.46 0.02
C VAL A 90 -3.16 -14.93 0.70
N LEU A 91 -3.76 -14.04 1.49
CA LEU A 91 -5.06 -14.20 2.12
C LEU A 91 -6.15 -13.81 1.11
N SER A 92 -6.69 -14.79 0.41
CA SER A 92 -7.63 -14.56 -0.70
C SER A 92 -9.09 -14.64 -0.21
N LEU A 93 -9.79 -13.51 -0.16
CA LEU A 93 -11.22 -13.44 0.18
C LEU A 93 -12.12 -13.62 -1.06
N CYS A 94 -11.54 -13.54 -2.25
CA CYS A 94 -12.13 -13.92 -3.53
C CYS A 94 -11.15 -14.84 -4.29
N ASP A 95 -11.44 -15.13 -5.56
CA ASP A 95 -10.46 -15.76 -6.44
C ASP A 95 -9.37 -14.75 -6.82
N PRO A 96 -8.08 -14.97 -6.51
CA PRO A 96 -7.03 -14.01 -6.82
C PRO A 96 -6.58 -14.03 -8.28
N ASP A 97 -6.95 -15.05 -9.06
CA ASP A 97 -6.49 -15.22 -10.44
C ASP A 97 -7.14 -14.17 -11.37
N PRO A 98 -6.36 -13.29 -12.00
CA PRO A 98 -6.89 -12.27 -12.90
C PRO A 98 -7.47 -12.83 -14.21
N SER A 99 -7.15 -14.06 -14.59
CA SER A 99 -7.70 -14.72 -15.78
C SER A 99 -9.14 -15.17 -15.58
N HIS A 100 -9.57 -15.33 -14.33
CA HIS A 100 -10.94 -15.67 -14.00
C HIS A 100 -11.81 -14.41 -13.96
N ASP A 101 -12.95 -14.43 -14.65
CA ASP A 101 -13.89 -13.31 -14.63
C ASP A 101 -14.77 -13.37 -13.37
N LEU A 102 -14.48 -12.50 -12.40
CA LEU A 102 -15.31 -12.31 -11.20
C LEU A 102 -16.44 -11.31 -11.42
N ARG A 103 -16.59 -10.71 -12.61
CA ARG A 103 -17.51 -9.59 -12.92
C ARG A 103 -17.29 -8.32 -12.10
N THR A 104 -16.22 -8.29 -11.30
CA THR A 104 -15.78 -7.15 -10.50
C THR A 104 -14.26 -7.12 -10.43
N ASN A 105 -13.71 -5.96 -10.12
CA ASN A 105 -12.26 -5.82 -9.92
C ASN A 105 -11.84 -6.42 -8.58
N ARG A 106 -10.55 -6.72 -8.47
CA ARG A 106 -9.85 -7.14 -7.27
C ARG A 106 -8.98 -6.02 -6.76
N LEU A 107 -8.65 -6.08 -5.49
CA LEU A 107 -7.68 -5.22 -4.85
C LEU A 107 -6.72 -6.10 -4.07
N VAL A 108 -5.43 -5.98 -4.34
CA VAL A 108 -4.39 -6.51 -3.46
C VAL A 108 -4.01 -5.44 -2.45
N LEU A 109 -4.02 -5.76 -1.16
CA LEU A 109 -3.49 -4.93 -0.08
C LEU A 109 -2.35 -5.67 0.63
N LEU A 110 -1.21 -5.00 0.82
CA LEU A 110 -0.05 -5.58 1.47
C LEU A 110 0.82 -4.49 2.09
N PHE A 111 1.70 -4.89 3.00
CA PHE A 111 2.83 -4.05 3.40
C PHE A 111 4.00 -4.27 2.44
N THR A 112 4.60 -3.19 1.95
CA THR A 112 5.79 -3.25 1.09
C THR A 112 6.76 -2.14 1.47
N GLY A 113 8.05 -2.40 1.26
CA GLY A 113 9.04 -1.34 1.16
C GLY A 113 9.20 -0.83 -0.26
N ILE A 114 9.71 0.39 -0.42
CA ILE A 114 10.24 0.88 -1.70
C ILE A 114 11.62 1.50 -1.50
N SER A 115 12.41 1.52 -2.56
CA SER A 115 13.69 2.25 -2.61
C SER A 115 13.91 2.88 -3.98
N PRO A 116 14.68 3.98 -4.04
CA PRO A 116 14.96 4.65 -5.31
C PRO A 116 15.86 3.79 -6.20
N TYR A 117 15.74 3.99 -7.51
CA TYR A 117 16.47 3.19 -8.50
C TYR A 117 18.00 3.22 -8.32
N ARG A 118 18.58 4.40 -8.03
CA ARG A 118 20.04 4.52 -7.85
C ARG A 118 20.43 5.58 -6.82
N ALA A 119 21.60 5.35 -6.22
CA ALA A 119 22.31 6.28 -5.35
C ALA A 119 21.46 6.90 -4.21
N ASN A 120 20.46 6.17 -3.71
CA ASN A 120 19.55 6.63 -2.65
C ASN A 120 18.85 7.97 -2.96
N MET A 121 18.67 8.30 -4.25
CA MET A 121 18.07 9.57 -4.69
C MET A 121 16.75 9.34 -5.42
N TRP A 122 15.63 9.73 -4.80
CA TRP A 122 14.28 9.60 -5.37
C TRP A 122 14.08 10.35 -6.69
N SER A 123 14.81 11.45 -6.91
CA SER A 123 14.82 12.17 -8.20
C SER A 123 15.25 11.28 -9.37
N THR A 124 16.03 10.22 -9.11
CA THR A 124 16.50 9.28 -10.14
C THR A 124 15.46 8.23 -10.53
N SER A 125 14.37 8.11 -9.76
CA SER A 125 13.27 7.19 -10.04
C SER A 125 12.34 7.69 -11.14
N ARG A 126 12.42 8.96 -11.53
CA ARG A 126 11.70 9.51 -12.68
C ARG A 126 12.65 9.66 -13.86
N ARG A 127 12.32 9.03 -14.99
CA ARG A 127 13.04 9.17 -16.26
C ARG A 127 12.05 9.53 -17.38
N PRO A 128 12.49 10.19 -18.46
CA PRO A 128 11.60 10.49 -19.59
C PRO A 128 10.92 9.21 -20.11
N GLY A 129 9.58 9.20 -20.12
CA GLY A 129 8.76 8.09 -20.58
C GLY A 129 8.77 6.82 -19.70
N CYS A 130 9.48 6.83 -18.56
CA CYS A 130 9.62 5.66 -17.70
C CYS A 130 9.97 6.02 -16.26
N GLY A 131 9.18 5.53 -15.30
CA GLY A 131 9.54 5.48 -13.89
C GLY A 131 10.38 4.24 -13.57
N THR A 132 11.25 4.30 -12.58
CA THR A 132 11.92 3.11 -12.06
C THR A 132 12.05 3.16 -10.56
N ILE A 133 11.55 2.12 -9.91
CA ILE A 133 11.45 2.03 -8.46
C ILE A 133 11.68 0.57 -8.07
N ILE A 134 12.26 0.34 -6.90
CA ILE A 134 12.45 -1.00 -6.37
C ILE A 134 11.38 -1.23 -5.32
N PHE A 135 10.63 -2.32 -5.44
CA PHE A 135 9.68 -2.81 -4.44
C PHE A 135 10.31 -3.93 -3.62
N HIS A 136 10.07 -3.91 -2.30
CA HIS A 136 10.56 -4.90 -1.36
C HIS A 136 9.36 -5.65 -0.75
N ILE A 137 9.18 -6.90 -1.17
CA ILE A 137 8.15 -7.80 -0.65
C ILE A 137 8.76 -8.64 0.47
N LEU A 138 8.11 -8.66 1.62
CA LEU A 138 8.61 -9.33 2.82
C LEU A 138 7.79 -10.60 3.04
N ASP A 139 8.46 -11.75 3.18
CA ASP A 139 7.80 -13.05 3.37
C ASP A 139 6.97 -13.11 4.67
N GLY A 140 7.35 -12.33 5.68
CA GLY A 140 6.61 -12.23 6.94
C GLY A 140 5.37 -11.34 6.92
N CYS A 141 5.08 -10.67 5.79
CA CYS A 141 3.91 -9.81 5.62
C CYS A 141 2.98 -10.42 4.56
N PRO A 142 1.80 -10.95 4.94
CA PRO A 142 0.88 -11.48 3.95
C PRO A 142 0.29 -10.36 3.08
N ALA A 143 -0.10 -10.72 1.86
CA ALA A 143 -0.99 -9.90 1.03
C ALA A 143 -2.44 -10.33 1.24
N ILE A 144 -3.39 -9.42 1.08
CA ILE A 144 -4.82 -9.67 1.12
C ILE A 144 -5.38 -9.40 -0.27
N VAL A 145 -6.20 -10.30 -0.80
CA VAL A 145 -6.90 -10.09 -2.08
C VAL A 145 -8.41 -10.06 -1.84
N LEU A 146 -9.04 -8.95 -2.21
CA LEU A 146 -10.43 -8.63 -1.95
C LEU A 146 -11.16 -8.30 -3.26
N PRO A 147 -12.43 -8.72 -3.43
CA PRO A 147 -13.26 -8.21 -4.51
C PRO A 147 -13.74 -6.80 -4.16
N VAL A 148 -13.68 -5.87 -5.11
CA VAL A 148 -13.99 -4.45 -4.88
C VAL A 148 -14.94 -3.89 -5.93
N THR A 149 -15.78 -2.94 -5.50
CA THR A 149 -16.74 -2.23 -6.34
C THR A 149 -16.06 -1.24 -7.28
N ALA A 150 -16.82 -0.69 -8.24
CA ALA A 150 -16.34 0.37 -9.14
C ALA A 150 -15.85 1.65 -8.43
N ARG A 151 -16.19 1.82 -7.14
CA ARG A 151 -15.74 2.94 -6.31
C ARG A 151 -14.30 2.80 -5.82
N ALA A 152 -13.70 1.61 -5.96
CA ALA A 152 -12.34 1.38 -5.48
C ALA A 152 -11.31 2.20 -6.28
N PRO A 153 -10.32 2.80 -5.61
CA PRO A 153 -9.25 3.51 -6.29
C PRO A 153 -8.37 2.57 -7.12
N ILE A 154 -7.61 3.11 -8.05
CA ILE A 154 -6.59 2.35 -8.81
C ILE A 154 -5.47 1.93 -7.87
N VAL A 155 -5.02 2.88 -7.04
CA VAL A 155 -3.99 2.64 -6.02
C VAL A 155 -4.36 3.38 -4.75
N ALA A 156 -4.03 2.84 -3.59
CA ALA A 156 -4.22 3.52 -2.32
C ALA A 156 -3.09 3.22 -1.34
N TRP A 157 -2.92 4.10 -0.37
CA TRP A 157 -1.87 4.00 0.63
C TRP A 157 -2.31 4.51 1.99
N SER A 158 -1.90 3.77 3.01
CA SER A 158 -1.91 4.27 4.38
C SER A 158 -0.84 5.36 4.55
N PRO A 159 -1.10 6.46 5.27
CA PRO A 159 -0.11 7.49 5.53
C PRO A 159 1.02 7.02 6.46
N TRP A 160 0.79 5.93 7.21
CA TRP A 160 1.71 5.45 8.24
C TRP A 160 2.93 4.76 7.62
N THR A 161 4.11 5.28 7.93
CA THR A 161 5.40 4.72 7.47
C THR A 161 5.94 3.70 8.48
N LEU A 162 6.84 2.82 8.03
CA LEU A 162 7.54 1.88 8.92
C LEU A 162 8.28 2.61 10.05
N SER A 163 8.90 3.75 9.75
CA SER A 163 9.53 4.59 10.78
C SER A 163 8.53 5.03 11.86
N GLN A 164 7.35 5.51 11.46
CA GLN A 164 6.30 5.91 12.40
C GLN A 164 5.73 4.73 13.18
N MET A 165 5.55 3.58 12.52
CA MET A 165 5.10 2.33 13.15
C MET A 165 6.08 1.89 14.25
N ARG A 166 7.40 1.91 13.97
CA ARG A 166 8.46 1.62 14.94
C ARG A 166 8.48 2.63 16.08
N MET A 167 8.43 3.91 15.78
CA MET A 167 8.39 4.96 16.81
C MET A 167 7.21 4.77 17.77
N GLY A 168 6.03 4.42 17.25
CA GLY A 168 4.85 4.14 18.07
C GLY A 168 5.00 2.93 19.01
N GLN A 169 5.83 1.94 18.67
CA GLN A 169 6.11 0.80 19.56
C GLN A 169 6.94 1.19 20.78
N TYR A 170 7.88 2.13 20.61
CA TYR A 170 8.84 2.52 21.64
C TYR A 170 8.41 3.77 22.43
N ALA A 171 7.59 4.62 21.83
CA ALA A 171 7.11 5.86 22.43
C ALA A 171 5.58 5.94 22.30
N PRO A 172 4.81 5.34 23.23
CA PRO A 172 3.36 5.48 23.29
C PRO A 172 3.01 6.95 23.56
N GLY A 173 2.71 7.68 22.48
CA GLY A 173 2.63 9.14 22.44
C GLY A 173 3.17 9.76 21.14
N GLY A 174 3.99 9.01 20.39
CA GLY A 174 4.55 9.36 19.07
C GLY A 174 3.53 9.40 17.92
N GLY A 175 2.24 9.40 18.25
CA GLY A 175 1.15 9.64 17.32
C GLY A 175 0.64 8.42 16.54
N TYR A 176 1.43 7.35 16.37
CA TYR A 176 0.99 6.09 15.77
C TYR A 176 0.33 5.17 16.80
N SER A 177 -0.76 4.52 16.42
CA SER A 177 -1.38 3.41 17.16
C SER A 177 -1.78 2.30 16.19
N ALA A 178 -1.44 1.05 16.51
CA ALA A 178 -1.77 -0.10 15.69
C ALA A 178 -3.28 -0.33 15.60
N ASP A 179 -4.00 -0.09 16.70
CA ASP A 179 -5.46 -0.24 16.75
C ASP A 179 -6.15 0.80 15.88
N VAL A 180 -5.69 2.06 15.93
CA VAL A 180 -6.20 3.13 15.07
C VAL A 180 -5.90 2.86 13.61
N HIS A 181 -4.68 2.39 13.28
CA HIS A 181 -4.33 2.04 11.91
C HIS A 181 -5.17 0.85 11.39
N HIS A 182 -5.43 -0.13 12.25
CA HIS A 182 -6.30 -1.27 11.95
C HIS A 182 -7.73 -0.82 11.62
N GLU A 183 -8.31 0.00 12.49
CA GLU A 183 -9.65 0.57 12.31
C GLU A 183 -9.74 1.37 11.00
N GLN A 184 -8.79 2.26 10.77
CA GLN A 184 -8.68 3.10 9.57
C GLN A 184 -8.66 2.28 8.26
N VAL A 185 -7.89 1.19 8.23
CA VAL A 185 -7.79 0.31 7.06
C VAL A 185 -9.09 -0.49 6.90
N CYS A 186 -9.65 -1.03 7.98
CA CYS A 186 -10.89 -1.81 7.91
C CYS A 186 -12.09 -0.96 7.46
N GLU A 187 -12.26 0.24 8.03
CA GLU A 187 -13.32 1.17 7.66
C GLU A 187 -13.23 1.57 6.18
N TRP A 188 -12.02 1.86 5.70
CA TRP A 188 -11.82 2.17 4.29
C TRP A 188 -12.13 0.97 3.38
N LEU A 189 -11.64 -0.23 3.71
CA LEU A 189 -11.91 -1.43 2.93
C LEU A 189 -13.42 -1.74 2.86
N ASP A 190 -14.13 -1.57 3.96
CA ASP A 190 -15.58 -1.79 4.03
C ASP A 190 -16.35 -0.89 3.06
N SER A 191 -15.87 0.34 2.85
CA SER A 191 -16.48 1.27 1.89
C SER A 191 -16.34 0.85 0.41
N ILE A 192 -15.38 -0.03 0.08
CA ILE A 192 -15.06 -0.40 -1.30
C ILE A 192 -15.25 -1.88 -1.64
N VAL A 193 -15.31 -2.78 -0.66
CA VAL A 193 -15.47 -4.22 -0.86
C VAL A 193 -16.81 -4.55 -1.52
N SER A 194 -16.79 -5.52 -2.43
CA SER A 194 -18.00 -6.08 -3.04
C SER A 194 -18.41 -7.37 -2.32
N MET A 195 -19.38 -7.26 -1.41
CA MET A 195 -19.85 -8.37 -0.56
C MET A 195 -20.42 -9.56 -1.36
N GLU A 196 -21.06 -9.27 -2.49
CA GLU A 196 -21.68 -10.28 -3.36
C GLU A 196 -20.65 -11.18 -4.09
N HIS A 197 -19.41 -10.71 -4.23
CA HIS A 197 -18.31 -11.40 -4.90
C HIS A 197 -17.30 -12.03 -3.93
N LEU A 198 -17.52 -11.89 -2.62
CA LEU A 198 -16.76 -12.64 -1.61
C LEU A 198 -17.05 -14.13 -1.75
N ARG A 199 -16.03 -14.96 -1.45
CA ARG A 199 -16.19 -16.40 -1.28
C ARG A 199 -17.32 -16.68 -0.28
N PRO A 200 -18.21 -17.65 -0.54
CA PRO A 200 -19.35 -17.93 0.33
C PRO A 200 -18.96 -18.15 1.80
N GLU A 201 -17.84 -18.85 2.04
CA GLU A 201 -17.36 -19.18 3.38
C GLU A 201 -16.84 -17.94 4.15
N VAL A 202 -16.39 -16.92 3.42
CA VAL A 202 -15.89 -15.66 3.99
C VAL A 202 -17.05 -14.72 4.29
N ARG A 203 -18.11 -14.73 3.49
CA ARG A 203 -19.22 -13.76 3.57
C ARG A 203 -19.89 -13.75 4.94
N GLU A 204 -20.14 -14.92 5.52
CA GLU A 204 -20.79 -15.06 6.83
C GLU A 204 -19.92 -14.54 7.99
N LYS A 205 -18.60 -14.56 7.83
CA LYS A 205 -17.61 -14.17 8.85
C LYS A 205 -16.78 -12.97 8.41
N TYR A 206 -17.31 -12.16 7.48
CA TYR A 206 -16.54 -11.16 6.77
C TYR A 206 -15.81 -10.19 7.70
N VAL A 207 -16.51 -9.65 8.71
CA VAL A 207 -15.92 -8.69 9.66
C VAL A 207 -14.75 -9.30 10.42
N GLU A 208 -14.91 -10.54 10.89
CA GLU A 208 -13.86 -11.27 11.61
C GLU A 208 -12.66 -11.59 10.70
N VAL A 209 -12.93 -12.08 9.49
CA VAL A 209 -11.89 -12.47 8.52
C VAL A 209 -11.12 -11.26 8.02
N LEU A 210 -11.81 -10.17 7.67
CA LEU A 210 -11.19 -8.92 7.25
C LEU A 210 -10.33 -8.35 8.38
N GLY A 211 -10.91 -8.24 9.58
CA GLY A 211 -10.23 -7.71 10.75
C GLY A 211 -8.95 -8.49 11.05
N ARG A 212 -9.02 -9.82 11.12
CA ARG A 212 -7.84 -10.68 11.34
C ARG A 212 -6.81 -10.56 10.21
N SER A 213 -7.25 -10.48 8.96
CA SER A 213 -6.37 -10.33 7.80
C SER A 213 -5.58 -9.03 7.89
N VAL A 214 -6.25 -7.91 8.14
CA VAL A 214 -5.60 -6.58 8.31
C VAL A 214 -4.65 -6.60 9.49
N SER A 215 -5.04 -7.20 10.63
CA SER A 215 -4.15 -7.36 11.78
C SER A 215 -2.90 -8.15 11.44
N LEU A 216 -2.99 -9.20 10.61
CA LEU A 216 -1.81 -9.97 10.18
C LEU A 216 -0.84 -9.13 9.35
N VAL A 217 -1.33 -8.24 8.48
CA VAL A 217 -0.48 -7.31 7.71
C VAL A 217 0.23 -6.31 8.63
N ILE A 218 -0.53 -5.66 9.52
CA ILE A 218 0.02 -4.67 10.46
C ILE A 218 1.02 -5.32 11.42
N ASN A 219 0.68 -6.49 11.98
CA ASN A 219 1.57 -7.22 12.89
C ASN A 219 2.83 -7.74 12.19
N GLY A 220 2.73 -8.17 10.93
CA GLY A 220 3.89 -8.53 10.12
C GLY A 220 4.84 -7.36 9.95
N ALA A 221 4.31 -6.17 9.67
CA ALA A 221 5.09 -4.93 9.55
C ALA A 221 5.73 -4.50 10.88
N LEU A 222 4.98 -4.58 11.99
CA LEU A 222 5.48 -4.29 13.33
C LEU A 222 6.56 -5.28 13.80
N ALA A 223 6.53 -6.52 13.29
CA ALA A 223 7.55 -7.53 13.59
C ALA A 223 8.88 -7.29 12.85
N LEU A 224 8.92 -6.39 11.86
CA LEU A 224 10.14 -6.05 11.10
C LEU A 224 11.22 -5.38 11.93
N ASP A 225 10.89 -4.92 13.14
CA ASP A 225 11.87 -4.37 14.07
C ASP A 225 12.79 -5.45 14.67
N ARG A 226 12.35 -6.72 14.66
CA ARG A 226 13.13 -7.87 15.14
C ARG A 226 13.93 -8.57 14.04
N VAL A 227 13.85 -8.07 12.81
CA VAL A 227 14.50 -8.67 11.64
C VAL A 227 15.90 -8.10 11.52
N ASP A 228 16.84 -8.96 11.12
CA ASP A 228 18.21 -8.52 10.84
C ASP A 228 18.20 -7.40 9.78
N LYS A 229 18.88 -6.28 10.08
CA LYS A 229 18.96 -5.12 9.18
C LYS A 229 19.57 -5.48 7.83
N THR A 230 20.43 -6.50 7.77
CA THR A 230 21.01 -6.99 6.52
C THR A 230 19.95 -7.59 5.59
N VAL A 231 18.91 -8.22 6.14
CA VAL A 231 17.78 -8.79 5.40
C VAL A 231 16.89 -7.70 4.81
N LEU A 232 16.70 -6.59 5.53
CA LEU A 232 15.89 -5.45 5.05
C LEU A 232 16.57 -4.67 3.92
N GLY A 233 17.87 -4.88 3.70
CA GLY A 233 18.60 -4.34 2.56
C GLY A 233 18.55 -2.81 2.47
N LYS A 234 18.16 -2.28 1.29
CA LYS A 234 18.06 -0.84 1.01
C LYS A 234 16.64 -0.28 1.14
N LEU A 235 15.76 -0.99 1.84
CA LEU A 235 14.40 -0.52 2.10
C LEU A 235 14.44 0.85 2.77
N ASP A 236 13.68 1.82 2.23
CA ASP A 236 13.53 3.15 2.83
C ASP A 236 12.38 3.11 3.86
N PRO A 237 12.67 3.15 5.19
CA PRO A 237 11.63 3.02 6.21
C PRO A 237 10.71 4.26 6.29
N GLU A 238 11.16 5.41 5.79
CA GLU A 238 10.32 6.63 5.66
C GLU A 238 9.34 6.52 4.49
N ARG A 239 9.52 5.50 3.65
CA ARG A 239 8.69 5.21 2.48
C ARG A 239 8.26 3.75 2.42
N ALA A 240 8.23 3.02 3.53
CA ALA A 240 7.65 1.68 3.59
C ALA A 240 6.34 1.72 4.35
N GLY A 241 5.34 0.94 3.95
CA GLY A 241 4.02 0.97 4.56
C GLY A 241 2.98 0.11 3.84
N ILE A 242 1.71 0.26 4.23
CA ILE A 242 0.59 -0.47 3.65
C ILE A 242 0.10 0.20 2.36
N VAL A 243 -0.08 -0.60 1.32
CA VAL A 243 -0.41 -0.18 -0.04
C VAL A 243 -1.52 -1.07 -0.58
N ALA A 244 -2.28 -0.56 -1.53
CA ALA A 244 -3.25 -1.35 -2.26
C ALA A 244 -3.25 -1.03 -3.75
N PHE A 245 -3.36 -2.05 -4.60
CA PHE A 245 -3.43 -1.92 -6.06
C PHE A 245 -4.64 -2.69 -6.61
N ARG A 246 -5.41 -2.04 -7.49
CA ARG A 246 -6.60 -2.61 -8.13
C ARG A 246 -6.25 -3.29 -9.45
N TYR A 247 -6.86 -4.45 -9.70
CA TYR A 247 -6.71 -5.23 -10.93
C TYR A 247 -7.93 -6.13 -11.23
#